data_AF-A0A7W0WSX7-F1
#
_entry.id   AF-A0A7W0WSX7-F1
#
_cell.length_a   1.000
_cell.length_b   1.000
_cell.length_c   1.000
_cell.angle_alpha   90.00
_cell.angle_beta   90.00
_cell.angle_gamma   90.00
#
_symmetry.space_group_name_H-M   'P 1'
#
loop_
_entity.id
_entity.type
_entity.pdbx_description
1 polymer ?
#
loop_
_entity_poly.entity_id
_entity_poly.type
_entity_poly.pdbx_seq_one_letter_code
_entity_poly.pdbx_strand_id
1 'polypeptide(L)'
;MRLYRSAKREMLFCSIVLAGKKLSTETGPLFGKKKATAKTYGTPAKAKSAHDALVAAKRADGFRVMGELPLPQVPIARNAALEAELRKDHADGAPYLVYADWLQGQESPFGELLVLAQRKKAKQADAIAKKIGLPDPELAQVEWRYGMWRSLRLNNEIDHMTLEYDSVAFARALFGSPLCAALEQLSIGMLRWDVIDDPSVIAEAGRHAWAKDLPVLRVGDVDRNIDLNHHGIGAVGKLITKTFPRLRSLWMRSGERYEGPQTFDVAGLDLPELTDLTIETCAMSRKRMKSVLAAKLPKLERLELWFGDPEREANATFADISPVWSGAFPHVRHLGLCNTTLVGDIIRVLPESKLASKLQSLDLSRGTFGDDDAAVLAASAAKFKKLTALDVSRSYLSAASVRSLKKAFPGATVVAKDQQREYDEADYGERRFVSVSE
;
A
#
# COMPACT_ATOMS: atom_id res chain seq x y z
N MET A 1 -22.89 8.57 -20.15
CA MET A 1 -21.88 7.52 -19.90
C MET A 1 -20.58 7.93 -20.57
N ARG A 2 -19.45 7.78 -19.87
CA ARG A 2 -18.12 8.02 -20.45
C ARG A 2 -17.37 6.71 -20.51
N LEU A 3 -16.62 6.51 -21.59
CA LEU A 3 -15.89 5.29 -21.87
C LEU A 3 -14.48 5.62 -22.34
N TYR A 4 -13.58 4.67 -22.08
CA TYR A 4 -12.14 4.82 -22.23
C TYR A 4 -11.57 3.59 -22.89
N ARG A 5 -10.50 3.76 -23.66
CA ARG A 5 -9.76 2.68 -24.30
C ARG A 5 -8.30 3.04 -24.38
N SER A 6 -7.43 2.20 -23.81
CA SER A 6 -5.98 2.34 -23.98
C SER A 6 -5.59 2.05 -25.44
N ALA A 7 -4.80 2.93 -26.04
CA ALA A 7 -4.34 2.81 -27.43
C ALA A 7 -2.85 3.16 -27.55
N LYS A 8 -1.97 2.17 -27.29
CA LYS A 8 -0.49 2.20 -27.39
C LYS A 8 0.25 3.34 -26.68
N ARG A 9 -0.04 4.61 -27.01
CA ARG A 9 0.62 5.83 -26.49
C ARG A 9 -0.37 6.92 -26.07
N GLU A 10 -1.67 6.72 -26.26
CA GLU A 10 -2.69 7.66 -25.83
C GLU A 10 -3.93 6.93 -25.32
N MET A 11 -4.62 7.53 -24.36
CA MET A 11 -5.95 7.06 -23.97
C MET A 11 -7.02 7.74 -24.83
N LEU A 12 -7.91 6.94 -25.39
CA LEU A 12 -9.06 7.44 -26.13
C LEU A 12 -10.26 7.58 -25.20
N PHE A 13 -11.01 8.65 -25.41
CA PHE A 13 -12.20 9.02 -24.65
C PHE A 13 -13.44 9.01 -25.55
N CYS A 14 -14.55 8.55 -25.01
CA CYS A 14 -15.87 8.65 -25.63
C CYS A 14 -16.95 8.98 -24.58
N SER A 15 -17.57 10.16 -24.65
CA SER A 15 -18.78 10.48 -23.89
C SER A 15 -20.00 10.25 -24.77
N ILE A 16 -21.04 9.63 -24.21
CA ILE A 16 -22.34 9.41 -24.82
C ILE A 16 -23.41 9.88 -23.82
N VAL A 17 -24.18 10.91 -24.19
CA VAL A 17 -25.19 11.52 -23.33
C VAL A 17 -26.55 11.49 -24.03
N LEU A 18 -27.53 10.90 -23.38
CA LEU A 18 -28.92 10.89 -23.83
C LEU A 18 -29.75 11.84 -22.96
N ALA A 19 -30.37 12.84 -23.58
CA ALA A 19 -31.27 13.80 -22.93
C ALA A 19 -32.58 13.88 -23.72
N GLY A 20 -33.60 13.15 -23.25
CA GLY A 20 -34.90 13.05 -23.91
C GLY A 20 -34.78 12.48 -25.34
N LYS A 21 -34.93 13.34 -26.35
CA LYS A 21 -34.83 12.99 -27.78
C LYS A 21 -33.43 13.21 -28.37
N LYS A 22 -32.52 13.82 -27.62
CA LYS A 22 -31.19 14.24 -28.11
C LYS A 22 -30.12 13.27 -27.62
N LEU A 23 -29.34 12.76 -28.55
CA LEU A 23 -28.12 11.98 -28.28
C LEU A 23 -26.91 12.85 -28.64
N SER A 24 -26.06 13.13 -27.67
CA SER A 24 -24.81 13.84 -27.85
C SER A 24 -23.66 12.87 -27.63
N THR A 25 -22.60 13.03 -28.42
CA THR A 25 -21.37 12.25 -28.30
C THR A 25 -20.17 13.16 -28.38
N GLU A 26 -19.11 12.79 -27.68
CA GLU A 26 -17.82 13.45 -27.77
C GLU A 26 -16.74 12.36 -27.82
N THR A 27 -15.87 12.36 -28.83
CA THR A 27 -14.86 11.31 -29.00
C THR A 27 -13.52 11.88 -29.45
N GLY A 28 -12.42 11.40 -28.89
CA GLY A 28 -11.06 11.81 -29.26
C GLY A 28 -10.03 11.36 -28.22
N PRO A 29 -8.78 11.84 -28.31
CA PRO A 29 -7.79 11.63 -27.25
C PRO A 29 -8.25 12.27 -25.93
N LEU A 30 -7.93 11.64 -24.80
CA LEU A 30 -8.35 12.10 -23.48
C LEU A 30 -7.86 13.52 -23.16
N PHE A 31 -6.60 13.82 -23.47
CA PHE A 31 -5.98 15.14 -23.27
C PHE A 31 -5.91 15.98 -24.55
N GLY A 32 -6.59 15.54 -25.61
CA GLY A 32 -6.59 16.21 -26.91
C GLY A 32 -7.91 16.87 -27.26
N LYS A 33 -7.93 17.47 -28.46
CA LYS A 33 -9.15 17.96 -29.09
C LYS A 33 -10.11 16.80 -29.34
N LYS A 34 -11.35 16.96 -28.90
CA LYS A 34 -12.41 15.95 -29.06
C LYS A 34 -13.42 16.40 -30.11
N LYS A 35 -13.92 15.47 -30.90
CA LYS A 35 -14.99 15.71 -31.87
C LYS A 35 -16.34 15.50 -31.17
N ALA A 36 -17.11 16.58 -31.06
CA ALA A 36 -18.48 16.52 -30.58
C ALA A 36 -19.47 16.35 -31.74
N THR A 37 -20.49 15.51 -31.55
CA THR A 37 -21.64 15.42 -32.46
C THR A 37 -22.92 15.32 -31.65
N ALA A 38 -24.03 15.83 -32.18
CA ALA A 38 -25.34 15.68 -31.56
C ALA A 38 -26.41 15.38 -32.62
N LYS A 39 -27.33 14.49 -32.28
CA LYS A 39 -28.45 14.11 -33.15
C LYS A 39 -29.74 14.07 -32.35
N THR A 40 -30.78 14.71 -32.87
CA THR A 40 -32.13 14.67 -32.31
C THR A 40 -32.96 13.65 -33.08
N TYR A 41 -33.64 12.76 -32.36
CA TYR A 41 -34.51 11.74 -32.93
C TYR A 41 -35.98 12.15 -32.80
N GLY A 42 -36.84 11.58 -33.66
CA GLY A 42 -38.28 11.90 -33.63
C GLY A 42 -38.96 11.58 -32.30
N THR A 43 -38.51 10.53 -31.61
CA THR A 43 -39.07 10.08 -30.31
C THR A 43 -37.96 9.72 -29.31
N PRO A 44 -38.24 9.78 -27.99
CA PRO A 44 -37.28 9.37 -26.96
C PRO A 44 -36.91 7.89 -27.07
N ALA A 45 -37.85 7.02 -27.44
CA ALA A 45 -37.60 5.60 -27.66
C ALA A 45 -36.56 5.35 -28.79
N LYS A 46 -36.67 6.08 -29.92
CA LYS A 46 -35.68 6.01 -30.99
C LYS A 46 -34.30 6.53 -30.54
N ALA A 47 -34.27 7.60 -29.74
CA ALA A 47 -33.03 8.11 -29.17
C ALA A 47 -32.38 7.10 -28.21
N LYS A 48 -33.16 6.41 -27.37
CA LYS A 48 -32.68 5.36 -26.47
C LYS A 48 -32.13 4.15 -27.21
N SER A 49 -32.84 3.66 -28.23
CA SER A 49 -32.36 2.55 -29.06
C SER A 49 -31.04 2.89 -29.76
N ALA A 50 -30.91 4.10 -30.32
CA ALA A 50 -29.67 4.55 -30.94
C ALA A 50 -28.54 4.75 -29.93
N HIS A 51 -28.85 5.24 -28.73
CA HIS A 51 -27.90 5.31 -27.62
C HIS A 51 -27.36 3.93 -27.30
N ASP A 52 -28.23 2.93 -27.09
CA ASP A 52 -27.83 1.59 -26.68
C ASP A 52 -27.01 0.88 -27.77
N ALA A 53 -27.37 1.05 -29.04
CA ALA A 53 -26.59 0.56 -30.17
C ALA A 53 -25.19 1.18 -30.23
N LEU A 54 -25.08 2.50 -30.00
CA LEU A 54 -23.78 3.18 -29.98
C LEU A 54 -22.92 2.72 -28.80
N VAL A 55 -23.51 2.55 -27.62
CA VAL A 55 -22.83 1.99 -26.45
C VAL A 55 -22.30 0.59 -26.74
N ALA A 56 -23.13 -0.28 -27.31
CA ALA A 56 -22.72 -1.63 -27.69
C ALA A 56 -21.58 -1.61 -28.72
N ALA A 57 -21.65 -0.75 -29.73
CA ALA A 57 -20.59 -0.59 -30.73
C ALA A 57 -19.26 -0.13 -30.09
N LYS A 58 -19.29 0.87 -29.20
CA LYS A 58 -18.09 1.31 -28.48
C LYS A 58 -17.50 0.21 -27.60
N ARG A 59 -18.36 -0.57 -26.92
CA ARG A 59 -17.90 -1.73 -26.15
C ARG A 59 -17.28 -2.81 -27.04
N ALA A 60 -17.81 -3.05 -28.23
CA ALA A 60 -17.20 -3.96 -29.20
C ALA A 60 -15.83 -3.46 -29.67
N ASP A 61 -15.67 -2.14 -29.81
CA ASP A 61 -14.38 -1.49 -30.12
C ASP A 61 -13.38 -1.50 -28.95
N GLY A 62 -13.73 -2.08 -27.80
CA GLY A 62 -12.86 -2.19 -26.62
C GLY A 62 -12.98 -1.03 -25.63
N PHE A 63 -13.92 -0.10 -25.81
CA PHE A 63 -14.16 0.96 -24.82
C PHE A 63 -14.87 0.42 -23.57
N ARG A 64 -14.44 0.86 -22.39
CA ARG A 64 -14.99 0.47 -21.07
C ARG A 64 -15.13 1.67 -20.15
N VAL A 65 -15.96 1.57 -19.11
CA VAL A 65 -15.90 2.55 -18.02
C VAL A 65 -14.56 2.38 -17.29
N MET A 66 -13.94 3.47 -16.80
CA MET A 66 -12.70 3.36 -16.01
C MET A 66 -12.91 2.47 -14.80
N GLY A 67 -12.01 1.52 -14.56
CA GLY A 67 -12.14 0.55 -13.47
C GLY A 67 -13.27 -0.48 -13.68
N GLU A 68 -13.83 -0.61 -14.87
CA GLU A 68 -14.81 -1.67 -15.13
C GLU A 68 -14.11 -3.03 -15.25
N LEU A 69 -14.41 -3.96 -14.34
CA LEU A 69 -13.98 -5.34 -14.48
C LEU A 69 -14.79 -6.04 -15.60
N PRO A 70 -14.16 -6.79 -16.51
CA PRO A 70 -14.89 -7.63 -17.46
C PRO A 70 -15.82 -8.60 -16.71
N LEU A 71 -17.08 -8.69 -17.16
CA LEU A 71 -18.01 -9.68 -16.60
C LEU A 71 -17.48 -11.10 -16.84
N PRO A 72 -17.63 -12.01 -15.86
CA PRO A 72 -17.32 -13.42 -16.07
C PRO A 72 -18.06 -13.98 -17.27
N GLN A 73 -17.33 -14.64 -18.17
CA GLN A 73 -17.86 -15.35 -19.34
C GLN A 73 -18.16 -16.82 -19.04
N VAL A 74 -18.00 -17.22 -17.78
CA VAL A 74 -18.15 -18.59 -17.29
C VAL A 74 -18.89 -18.59 -15.95
N PRO A 75 -19.59 -19.68 -15.59
CA PRO A 75 -20.24 -19.80 -14.28
C PRO A 75 -19.22 -19.71 -13.13
N ILE A 76 -19.53 -18.88 -12.14
CA ILE A 76 -18.74 -18.70 -10.93
C ILE A 76 -19.47 -19.36 -9.76
N ALA A 77 -19.05 -20.56 -9.40
CA ALA A 77 -19.49 -21.23 -8.17
C ALA A 77 -18.57 -20.84 -7.01
N ARG A 78 -19.12 -20.79 -5.78
CA ARG A 78 -18.36 -20.47 -4.56
C ARG A 78 -18.84 -21.28 -3.37
N ASN A 79 -17.93 -21.66 -2.49
CA ASN A 79 -18.25 -22.34 -1.24
C ASN A 79 -17.50 -21.67 -0.09
N ALA A 80 -18.23 -20.99 0.79
CA ALA A 80 -17.63 -20.21 1.88
C ALA A 80 -16.83 -21.06 2.87
N ALA A 81 -17.24 -22.31 3.13
CA ALA A 81 -16.53 -23.21 4.03
C ALA A 81 -15.20 -23.67 3.42
N LEU A 82 -15.22 -24.11 2.15
CA LEU A 82 -13.99 -24.51 1.45
C LEU A 82 -13.05 -23.32 1.25
N GLU A 83 -13.56 -22.13 0.92
CA GLU A 83 -12.76 -20.90 0.84
C GLU A 83 -12.11 -20.52 2.19
N ALA A 84 -12.76 -20.82 3.32
CA ALA A 84 -12.17 -20.60 4.64
C ALA A 84 -11.02 -21.57 4.94
N GLU A 85 -11.09 -22.81 4.46
CA GLU A 85 -9.99 -23.77 4.60
C GLU A 85 -8.72 -23.30 3.87
N LEU A 86 -8.86 -22.66 2.70
CA LEU A 86 -7.72 -22.10 1.94
C LEU A 86 -6.89 -21.09 2.76
N ARG A 87 -7.56 -20.35 3.65
CA ARG A 87 -6.95 -19.25 4.41
C ARG A 87 -6.30 -19.69 5.71
N LYS A 88 -6.46 -20.96 6.13
CA LYS A 88 -5.81 -21.51 7.33
C LYS A 88 -4.30 -21.66 7.12
N ASP A 89 -3.91 -22.12 5.93
CA ASP A 89 -2.52 -22.18 5.47
C ASP A 89 -2.47 -21.97 3.96
N HIS A 90 -2.16 -20.74 3.55
CA HIS A 90 -2.11 -20.36 2.14
C HIS A 90 -0.97 -21.05 1.37
N ALA A 91 0.01 -21.66 2.05
CA ALA A 91 1.10 -22.39 1.40
C ALA A 91 0.72 -23.85 1.07
N ASP A 92 -0.26 -24.41 1.79
CA ASP A 92 -0.75 -25.76 1.56
C ASP A 92 -1.61 -25.81 0.27
N GLY A 93 -1.17 -26.60 -0.70
CA GLY A 93 -1.89 -26.79 -1.95
C GLY A 93 -3.08 -27.76 -1.84
N ALA A 94 -3.14 -28.59 -0.80
CA ALA A 94 -4.19 -29.62 -0.69
C ALA A 94 -5.61 -29.03 -0.58
N PRO A 95 -5.87 -28.00 0.26
CA PRO A 95 -7.19 -27.35 0.32
C PRO A 95 -7.65 -26.77 -1.03
N TYR A 96 -6.71 -26.26 -1.84
CA TYR A 96 -7.02 -25.73 -3.18
C TYR A 96 -7.47 -26.84 -4.14
N LEU A 97 -6.90 -28.05 -4.05
CA LEU A 97 -7.35 -29.19 -4.86
C LEU A 97 -8.72 -29.69 -4.42
N VAL A 98 -8.99 -29.76 -3.11
CA VAL A 98 -10.31 -30.11 -2.59
C VAL A 98 -11.37 -29.11 -3.09
N TYR A 99 -11.03 -27.81 -3.08
CA TYR A 99 -11.92 -26.79 -3.62
C TYR A 99 -12.08 -26.91 -5.14
N ALA A 100 -11.01 -27.24 -5.86
CA ALA A 100 -11.03 -27.47 -7.30
C ALA A 100 -11.97 -28.62 -7.70
N ASP A 101 -11.89 -29.75 -7.00
CA ASP A 101 -12.76 -30.92 -7.23
C ASP A 101 -14.23 -30.55 -7.01
N TRP A 102 -14.52 -29.81 -5.93
CA TRP A 102 -15.87 -29.30 -5.67
C TRP A 102 -16.35 -28.38 -6.80
N LEU A 103 -15.52 -27.43 -7.26
CA LEU A 103 -15.84 -26.51 -8.36
C LEU A 103 -16.11 -27.25 -9.68
N GLN A 104 -15.32 -28.28 -9.99
CA GLN A 104 -15.55 -29.14 -11.16
C GLN A 104 -16.90 -29.86 -11.08
N GLY A 105 -17.28 -30.33 -9.90
CA GLY A 105 -18.61 -30.89 -9.64
C GLY A 105 -19.76 -29.88 -9.81
N GLN A 106 -19.47 -28.58 -9.76
CA GLN A 106 -20.43 -27.50 -10.07
C GLN A 106 -20.33 -27.03 -11.54
N GLU A 107 -19.65 -27.78 -12.41
CA GLU A 107 -19.37 -27.41 -13.81
C GLU A 107 -18.65 -26.07 -13.96
N SER A 108 -17.97 -25.59 -12.91
CA SER A 108 -17.22 -24.34 -12.97
C SER A 108 -15.82 -24.59 -13.53
N PRO A 109 -15.43 -23.93 -14.64
CA PRO A 109 -14.08 -24.06 -15.19
C PRO A 109 -13.01 -23.48 -14.26
N PHE A 110 -13.40 -22.78 -13.19
CA PHE A 110 -12.50 -22.32 -12.15
C PHE A 110 -11.79 -23.50 -11.44
N GLY A 111 -12.45 -24.66 -11.29
CA GLY A 111 -11.79 -25.85 -10.73
C GLY A 111 -10.63 -26.33 -11.59
N GLU A 112 -10.81 -26.39 -12.91
CA GLU A 112 -9.73 -26.74 -13.85
C GLU A 112 -8.58 -25.73 -13.83
N LEU A 113 -8.87 -24.44 -13.64
CA LEU A 113 -7.84 -23.42 -13.46
C LEU A 113 -6.93 -23.76 -12.27
N LEU A 114 -7.51 -24.09 -11.10
CA LEU A 114 -6.74 -24.42 -9.90
C LEU A 114 -5.85 -25.66 -10.13
N VAL A 115 -6.40 -26.71 -10.76
CA VAL A 115 -5.65 -27.93 -11.11
C VAL A 115 -4.49 -27.63 -12.06
N LEU A 116 -4.73 -26.87 -13.13
CA LEU A 116 -3.71 -26.49 -14.10
C LEU A 116 -2.61 -25.63 -13.48
N ALA A 117 -2.97 -24.72 -12.58
CA ALA A 117 -2.00 -23.88 -11.87
C ALA A 117 -1.07 -24.75 -11.01
N GLN A 118 -1.60 -25.74 -10.28
CA GLN A 118 -0.77 -26.66 -9.49
C GLN A 118 0.10 -27.57 -10.35
N ARG A 119 -0.39 -27.98 -11.52
CA ARG A 119 0.38 -28.72 -12.54
C ARG A 119 1.38 -27.85 -13.31
N LYS A 120 1.54 -26.58 -12.93
CA LYS A 120 2.44 -25.59 -13.58
C LYS A 120 2.14 -25.38 -15.06
N LYS A 121 0.87 -25.46 -15.45
CA LYS A 121 0.38 -25.22 -16.83
C LYS A 121 -0.14 -23.80 -17.02
N ALA A 122 0.74 -22.80 -16.79
CA ALA A 122 0.38 -21.38 -16.74
C ALA A 122 -0.45 -20.89 -17.94
N LYS A 123 -0.03 -21.20 -19.18
CA LYS A 123 -0.75 -20.77 -20.40
C LYS A 123 -2.21 -21.22 -20.45
N GLN A 124 -2.49 -22.43 -19.96
CA GLN A 124 -3.85 -22.99 -19.95
C GLN A 124 -4.67 -22.39 -18.81
N ALA A 125 -4.06 -22.21 -17.63
CA ALA A 125 -4.69 -21.54 -16.50
C ALA A 125 -5.06 -20.08 -16.85
N ASP A 126 -4.15 -19.33 -17.48
CA ASP A 126 -4.37 -17.94 -17.92
C ASP A 126 -5.54 -17.81 -18.90
N ALA A 127 -5.70 -18.79 -19.79
CA ALA A 127 -6.81 -18.80 -20.74
C ALA A 127 -8.17 -18.92 -20.05
N ILE A 128 -8.23 -19.62 -18.91
CA ILE A 128 -9.44 -19.70 -18.08
C ILE A 128 -9.58 -18.44 -17.23
N ALA A 129 -8.50 -17.94 -16.62
CA ALA A 129 -8.52 -16.74 -15.78
C ALA A 129 -9.07 -15.52 -16.53
N LYS A 130 -8.70 -15.35 -17.81
CA LYS A 130 -9.24 -14.29 -18.68
C LYS A 130 -10.75 -14.38 -18.86
N LYS A 131 -11.33 -15.58 -18.84
CA LYS A 131 -12.78 -15.79 -18.91
C LYS A 131 -13.49 -15.51 -17.59
N ILE A 132 -12.80 -15.63 -16.45
CA ILE A 132 -13.33 -15.23 -15.14
C ILE A 132 -13.41 -13.70 -15.04
N GLY A 133 -12.45 -13.00 -15.65
CA GLY A 133 -12.36 -11.54 -15.64
C GLY A 133 -11.14 -11.09 -14.83
N LEU A 134 -10.21 -10.43 -15.52
CA LEU A 134 -8.99 -9.88 -14.92
C LEU A 134 -9.04 -8.34 -14.99
N PRO A 135 -8.49 -7.65 -13.99
CA PRO A 135 -8.41 -6.20 -14.04
C PRO A 135 -7.47 -5.71 -15.13
N ASP A 136 -7.57 -4.41 -15.40
CA ASP A 136 -6.55 -3.68 -16.11
C ASP A 136 -5.24 -3.68 -15.27
N PRO A 137 -4.10 -4.17 -15.80
CA PRO A 137 -2.84 -4.19 -15.07
C PRO A 137 -2.32 -2.79 -14.68
N GLU A 138 -2.79 -1.73 -15.35
CA GLU A 138 -2.45 -0.33 -15.03
C GLU A 138 -3.23 0.19 -13.81
N LEU A 139 -4.29 -0.51 -13.37
CA LEU A 139 -5.12 -0.17 -12.20
C LEU A 139 -4.97 -1.18 -11.05
N ALA A 140 -4.68 -2.45 -11.36
CA ALA A 140 -4.42 -3.47 -10.37
C ALA A 140 -3.41 -4.52 -10.83
N GLN A 141 -2.40 -4.76 -10.00
CA GLN A 141 -1.42 -5.82 -10.19
C GLN A 141 -1.71 -7.00 -9.25
N VAL A 142 -1.49 -8.23 -9.73
CA VAL A 142 -1.76 -9.46 -8.97
C VAL A 142 -0.60 -10.43 -9.05
N GLU A 143 -0.26 -11.05 -7.92
CA GLU A 143 0.57 -12.26 -7.91
C GLU A 143 -0.31 -13.49 -7.72
N TRP A 144 0.08 -14.60 -8.34
CA TRP A 144 -0.72 -15.82 -8.33
C TRP A 144 -0.13 -16.89 -7.41
N ARG A 145 -1.01 -17.63 -6.74
CA ARG A 145 -0.69 -18.88 -6.06
C ARG A 145 -1.81 -19.88 -6.27
N TYR A 146 -1.46 -21.07 -6.74
CA TYR A 146 -2.39 -22.18 -6.98
C TYR A 146 -3.67 -21.79 -7.76
N GLY A 147 -3.58 -20.81 -8.66
CA GLY A 147 -4.72 -20.36 -9.47
C GLY A 147 -5.62 -19.31 -8.81
N MET A 148 -5.22 -18.77 -7.66
CA MET A 148 -5.87 -17.63 -7.02
C MET A 148 -4.90 -16.46 -6.88
N TRP A 149 -5.42 -15.28 -6.54
CA TRP A 149 -4.59 -14.13 -6.22
C TRP A 149 -4.01 -14.29 -4.82
N ARG A 150 -2.69 -14.35 -4.78
CA ARG A 150 -1.88 -14.30 -3.56
C ARG A 150 -1.82 -12.87 -3.04
N SER A 151 -1.48 -11.93 -3.92
CA SER A 151 -1.44 -10.51 -3.61
C SER A 151 -2.24 -9.72 -4.64
N LEU A 152 -2.81 -8.61 -4.18
CA LEU A 152 -3.53 -7.65 -4.99
C LEU A 152 -3.03 -6.25 -4.63
N ARG A 153 -2.41 -5.56 -5.59
CA ARG A 153 -2.04 -4.14 -5.48
C ARG A 153 -3.00 -3.33 -6.33
N LEU A 154 -3.72 -2.41 -5.71
CA LEU A 154 -4.48 -1.37 -6.39
C LEU A 154 -3.60 -0.14 -6.51
N ASN A 155 -3.31 0.31 -7.72
CA ASN A 155 -2.56 1.54 -7.97
C ASN A 155 -2.98 2.07 -9.33
N ASN A 156 -3.56 3.26 -9.35
CA ASN A 156 -3.95 3.98 -10.55
C ASN A 156 -2.77 4.83 -11.01
N GLU A 157 -1.87 4.22 -11.79
CA GLU A 157 -0.71 4.92 -12.37
C GLU A 157 -1.11 5.91 -13.47
N ILE A 158 -2.37 5.83 -13.93
CA ILE A 158 -2.86 6.66 -15.01
C ILE A 158 -3.55 7.89 -14.45
N ASP A 159 -2.78 8.97 -14.35
CA ASP A 159 -3.31 10.29 -14.08
C ASP A 159 -4.18 10.73 -15.26
N HIS A 160 -5.49 10.56 -15.10
CA HIS A 160 -6.48 11.06 -16.04
C HIS A 160 -7.21 12.30 -15.55
N MET A 161 -6.90 12.75 -14.33
CA MET A 161 -7.57 13.85 -13.62
C MET A 161 -9.10 13.82 -13.71
N THR A 162 -9.72 12.65 -13.93
CA THR A 162 -11.19 12.58 -14.00
C THR A 162 -11.74 12.31 -12.61
N LEU A 163 -12.42 13.30 -12.04
CA LEU A 163 -13.17 13.21 -10.77
C LEU A 163 -14.27 12.12 -10.75
N GLU A 164 -14.48 11.43 -11.87
CA GLU A 164 -15.53 10.44 -12.09
C GLU A 164 -15.08 9.00 -11.91
N TYR A 165 -13.79 8.76 -11.63
CA TYR A 165 -13.32 7.43 -11.28
C TYR A 165 -13.83 7.04 -9.89
N ASP A 166 -14.75 6.07 -9.86
CA ASP A 166 -15.28 5.51 -8.62
C ASP A 166 -14.35 4.38 -8.14
N SER A 167 -13.33 4.76 -7.37
CA SER A 167 -12.35 3.81 -6.81
C SER A 167 -12.99 2.78 -5.88
N VAL A 168 -14.10 3.12 -5.21
CA VAL A 168 -14.83 2.20 -4.33
C VAL A 168 -15.60 1.16 -5.14
N ALA A 169 -16.25 1.56 -6.23
CA ALA A 169 -16.93 0.61 -7.12
C ALA A 169 -15.93 -0.34 -7.81
N PHE A 170 -14.78 0.16 -8.23
CA PHE A 170 -13.69 -0.67 -8.75
C PHE A 170 -13.21 -1.69 -7.71
N ALA A 171 -12.89 -1.21 -6.50
CA ALA A 171 -12.46 -2.07 -5.41
C ALA A 171 -13.52 -3.13 -5.06
N ARG A 172 -14.80 -2.75 -4.98
CA ARG A 172 -15.94 -3.68 -4.77
C ARG A 172 -15.95 -4.81 -5.81
N ALA A 173 -15.78 -4.47 -7.09
CA ALA A 173 -15.76 -5.46 -8.16
C ALA A 173 -14.57 -6.42 -8.02
N LEU A 174 -13.38 -5.89 -7.74
CA LEU A 174 -12.17 -6.68 -7.54
C LEU A 174 -12.23 -7.60 -6.32
N PHE A 175 -12.62 -7.06 -5.17
CA PHE A 175 -12.74 -7.80 -3.92
C PHE A 175 -13.83 -8.87 -3.98
N GLY A 176 -14.85 -8.66 -4.83
CA GLY A 176 -15.90 -9.62 -5.15
C GLY A 176 -15.45 -10.78 -6.04
N SER A 177 -14.31 -10.65 -6.73
CA SER A 177 -13.76 -11.70 -7.58
C SER A 177 -13.57 -13.01 -6.81
N PRO A 178 -13.93 -14.17 -7.38
CA PRO A 178 -13.63 -15.47 -6.76
C PRO A 178 -12.11 -15.69 -6.58
N LEU A 179 -11.29 -14.98 -7.36
CA LEU A 179 -9.83 -15.06 -7.29
C LEU A 179 -9.26 -14.43 -6.00
N CYS A 180 -10.01 -13.56 -5.32
CA CYS A 180 -9.64 -12.97 -4.02
C CYS A 180 -9.88 -13.91 -2.83
N ALA A 181 -10.47 -15.09 -3.02
CA ALA A 181 -10.94 -15.93 -1.91
C ALA A 181 -9.82 -16.35 -0.94
N ALA A 182 -8.57 -16.43 -1.40
CA ALA A 182 -7.40 -16.80 -0.60
C ALA A 182 -6.31 -15.71 -0.62
N LEU A 183 -6.71 -14.43 -0.57
CA LEU A 183 -5.78 -13.31 -0.62
C LEU A 183 -4.89 -13.25 0.64
N GLU A 184 -3.57 -13.25 0.44
CA GLU A 184 -2.55 -13.11 1.50
C GLU A 184 -2.13 -11.65 1.74
N GLN A 185 -2.18 -10.83 0.70
CA GLN A 185 -1.75 -9.44 0.77
C GLN A 185 -2.66 -8.51 -0.03
N LEU A 186 -3.10 -7.44 0.62
CA LEU A 186 -3.71 -6.30 -0.04
C LEU A 186 -2.77 -5.09 0.03
N SER A 187 -2.46 -4.51 -1.12
CA SER A 187 -1.77 -3.22 -1.24
C SER A 187 -2.74 -2.20 -1.83
N ILE A 188 -2.92 -1.07 -1.15
CA ILE A 188 -3.68 0.08 -1.64
C ILE A 188 -2.69 1.21 -1.84
N GLY A 189 -2.38 1.51 -3.09
CA GLY A 189 -1.61 2.68 -3.53
C GLY A 189 -2.53 3.84 -3.90
N MET A 190 -2.07 4.68 -4.83
CA MET A 190 -2.81 5.86 -5.26
C MET A 190 -4.02 5.41 -6.08
N LEU A 191 -5.23 5.78 -5.67
CA LEU A 191 -6.44 5.47 -6.46
C LEU A 191 -6.93 6.71 -7.21
N ARG A 192 -6.72 7.88 -6.62
CA ARG A 192 -7.17 9.17 -7.16
C ARG A 192 -6.06 10.21 -7.05
N TRP A 193 -5.85 10.96 -8.12
CA TRP A 193 -4.80 11.98 -8.21
C TRP A 193 -5.21 13.34 -7.60
N ASP A 194 -6.48 13.53 -7.23
CA ASP A 194 -7.05 14.80 -6.73
C ASP A 194 -7.06 14.93 -5.19
N VAL A 195 -6.11 14.27 -4.53
CA VAL A 195 -5.65 14.39 -3.12
C VAL A 195 -6.53 13.77 -2.01
N ILE A 196 -5.85 12.88 -1.23
CA ILE A 196 -6.33 11.91 -0.24
C ILE A 196 -7.03 10.70 -0.87
N ASP A 197 -6.41 9.52 -0.74
CA ASP A 197 -7.05 8.26 -1.09
C ASP A 197 -8.30 8.05 -0.25
N ASP A 198 -9.39 7.59 -0.88
CA ASP A 198 -10.64 7.33 -0.17
C ASP A 198 -10.48 6.13 0.77
N PRO A 199 -10.47 6.34 2.11
CA PRO A 199 -10.32 5.24 3.05
C PRO A 199 -11.50 4.26 2.98
N SER A 200 -12.63 4.63 2.36
CA SER A 200 -13.79 3.77 2.15
C SER A 200 -13.46 2.50 1.36
N VAL A 201 -12.37 2.48 0.59
CA VAL A 201 -11.87 1.26 -0.07
C VAL A 201 -11.49 0.19 0.96
N ILE A 202 -10.92 0.59 2.10
CA ILE A 202 -10.67 -0.34 3.22
C ILE A 202 -11.99 -0.88 3.77
N ALA A 203 -12.98 0.00 3.98
CA ALA A 203 -14.30 -0.42 4.45
C ALA A 203 -14.96 -1.42 3.51
N GLU A 204 -14.74 -1.25 2.20
CA GLU A 204 -15.25 -2.12 1.16
C GLU A 204 -14.64 -3.53 1.24
N ALA A 205 -13.33 -3.64 1.46
CA ALA A 205 -12.68 -4.94 1.69
C ALA A 205 -13.36 -5.73 2.83
N GLY A 206 -13.78 -5.03 3.90
CA GLY A 206 -14.44 -5.62 5.06
C GLY A 206 -15.81 -6.26 4.79
N ARG A 207 -16.39 -6.06 3.60
CA ARG A 207 -17.61 -6.75 3.16
C ARG A 207 -17.35 -8.17 2.67
N HIS A 208 -16.09 -8.54 2.48
CA HIS A 208 -15.70 -9.84 1.94
C HIS A 208 -15.12 -10.75 3.02
N ALA A 209 -15.43 -12.04 2.94
CA ALA A 209 -15.05 -13.02 3.96
C ALA A 209 -13.52 -13.12 4.16
N TRP A 210 -12.73 -12.95 3.08
CA TRP A 210 -11.28 -13.04 3.12
C TRP A 210 -10.61 -11.95 3.97
N ALA A 211 -11.24 -10.77 4.14
CA ALA A 211 -10.63 -9.65 4.84
C ALA A 211 -10.32 -9.97 6.31
N LYS A 212 -11.16 -10.78 6.97
CA LYS A 212 -10.94 -11.14 8.37
C LYS A 212 -9.69 -11.97 8.61
N ASP A 213 -9.23 -12.68 7.59
CA ASP A 213 -8.09 -13.58 7.64
C ASP A 213 -6.85 -13.01 6.93
N LEU A 214 -6.94 -11.79 6.39
CA LEU A 214 -5.85 -11.14 5.64
C LEU A 214 -4.61 -10.96 6.54
N PRO A 215 -3.46 -11.58 6.19
CA PRO A 215 -2.23 -11.44 6.97
C PRO A 215 -1.49 -10.12 6.77
N VAL A 216 -1.47 -9.59 5.55
CA VAL A 216 -0.64 -8.43 5.18
C VAL A 216 -1.47 -7.32 4.53
N LEU A 217 -1.37 -6.11 5.09
CA LEU A 217 -1.94 -4.89 4.51
C LEU A 217 -0.86 -3.84 4.28
N ARG A 218 -0.87 -3.24 3.09
CA ARG A 218 -0.09 -2.04 2.75
C ARG A 218 -1.05 -0.93 2.33
N VAL A 219 -0.97 0.24 2.96
CA VAL A 219 -1.80 1.41 2.64
C VAL A 219 -0.90 2.59 2.29
N GLY A 220 -1.20 3.26 1.19
CA GLY A 220 -0.34 4.25 0.56
C GLY A 220 0.86 3.63 -0.16
N ASP A 221 0.68 2.48 -0.80
CA ASP A 221 1.68 1.79 -1.61
C ASP A 221 1.90 2.46 -2.97
N VAL A 222 2.26 3.75 -2.90
CA VAL A 222 2.52 4.64 -4.01
C VAL A 222 3.97 4.52 -4.48
N ASP A 223 4.19 4.82 -5.76
CA ASP A 223 5.52 4.78 -6.34
C ASP A 223 6.41 5.90 -5.79
N ARG A 224 7.73 5.69 -5.86
CA ARG A 224 8.72 6.61 -5.23
C ARG A 224 8.81 8.00 -5.87
N ASN A 225 8.28 8.16 -7.07
CA ASN A 225 8.19 9.45 -7.76
C ASN A 225 6.99 10.28 -7.29
N ILE A 226 6.13 9.73 -6.42
CA ILE A 226 5.08 10.49 -5.76
C ILE A 226 5.69 11.22 -4.57
N ASP A 227 5.60 12.54 -4.63
CA ASP A 227 5.88 13.46 -3.53
C ASP A 227 4.95 13.13 -2.35
N LEU A 228 5.53 12.77 -1.20
CA LEU A 228 4.77 12.22 -0.09
C LEU A 228 3.88 13.30 0.57
N ASN A 229 4.27 14.58 0.53
CA ASN A 229 3.53 15.76 1.00
C ASN A 229 2.25 16.00 0.19
N HIS A 230 2.15 15.39 -0.99
CA HIS A 230 0.96 15.45 -1.83
C HIS A 230 0.12 14.17 -1.74
N HIS A 231 0.48 13.21 -0.89
CA HIS A 231 -0.25 11.96 -0.72
C HIS A 231 -0.74 11.75 0.71
N GLY A 232 -2.02 11.44 0.84
CA GLY A 232 -2.70 11.20 2.11
C GLY A 232 -3.58 9.97 2.05
N ILE A 233 -3.69 9.21 3.15
CA ILE A 233 -4.50 7.98 3.19
C ILE A 233 -5.73 8.06 4.09
N GLY A 234 -5.99 9.22 4.69
CA GLY A 234 -7.09 9.47 5.61
C GLY A 234 -6.86 8.91 7.02
N ALA A 235 -7.88 9.05 7.88
CA ALA A 235 -7.87 8.43 9.21
C ALA A 235 -8.23 6.94 9.10
N VAL A 236 -7.22 6.07 9.16
CA VAL A 236 -7.37 4.63 8.84
C VAL A 236 -7.36 3.71 10.06
N GLY A 237 -6.86 4.14 11.22
CA GLY A 237 -6.62 3.26 12.39
C GLY A 237 -7.84 2.41 12.80
N LYS A 238 -8.96 3.05 13.19
CA LYS A 238 -10.21 2.34 13.55
C LYS A 238 -10.76 1.48 12.41
N LEU A 239 -10.58 1.95 11.18
CA LEU A 239 -11.12 1.29 10.00
C LEU A 239 -10.36 -0.02 9.71
N ILE A 240 -9.03 0.02 9.78
CA ILE A 240 -8.16 -1.15 9.67
C ILE A 240 -8.49 -2.16 10.76
N THR A 241 -8.57 -1.73 12.04
CA THR A 241 -8.94 -2.59 13.18
C THR A 241 -10.24 -3.35 12.95
N LYS A 242 -11.28 -2.65 12.46
CA LYS A 242 -12.59 -3.25 12.18
C LYS A 242 -12.55 -4.25 11.02
N THR A 243 -11.71 -3.97 10.02
CA THR A 243 -11.71 -4.66 8.73
C THR A 243 -10.83 -5.91 8.74
N PHE A 244 -9.64 -5.81 9.34
CA PHE A 244 -8.58 -6.82 9.27
C PHE A 244 -8.07 -7.20 10.68
N PRO A 245 -8.91 -7.81 11.53
CA PRO A 245 -8.58 -8.08 12.94
C PRO A 245 -7.43 -9.08 13.16
N ARG A 246 -7.03 -9.85 12.13
CA ARG A 246 -5.97 -10.88 12.21
C ARG A 246 -4.69 -10.48 11.45
N LEU A 247 -4.51 -9.19 11.15
CA LEU A 247 -3.29 -8.71 10.51
C LEU A 247 -2.06 -9.11 11.31
N ARG A 248 -1.03 -9.55 10.58
CA ARG A 248 0.32 -9.83 11.10
C ARG A 248 1.30 -8.73 10.69
N SER A 249 1.12 -8.17 9.50
CA SER A 249 1.96 -7.08 8.98
C SER A 249 1.11 -5.93 8.47
N LEU A 250 1.42 -4.72 8.96
CA LEU A 250 0.81 -3.47 8.54
C LEU A 250 1.89 -2.47 8.15
N TRP A 251 1.88 -2.07 6.88
CA TRP A 251 2.72 -1.00 6.37
C TRP A 251 1.83 0.15 5.92
N MET A 252 2.11 1.35 6.42
CA MET A 252 1.38 2.56 6.07
C MET A 252 2.37 3.61 5.60
N ARG A 253 2.06 4.27 4.50
CA ARG A 253 2.84 5.36 3.95
C ARG A 253 1.93 6.53 3.62
N SER A 254 2.24 7.71 4.15
CA SER A 254 1.46 8.93 3.95
C SER A 254 2.28 10.15 4.36
N GLY A 255 2.14 11.27 3.65
CA GLY A 255 2.70 12.54 4.09
C GLY A 255 1.71 13.36 4.90
N GLU A 256 2.09 14.61 5.11
CA GLU A 256 1.22 15.66 5.63
C GLU A 256 1.00 16.68 4.51
N ARG A 257 -0.25 17.10 4.30
CA ARG A 257 -0.56 17.96 3.15
C ARG A 257 -0.16 19.39 3.45
N TYR A 258 0.62 20.00 2.56
CA TYR A 258 1.05 21.40 2.65
C TYR A 258 -0.14 22.38 2.78
N GLU A 259 -1.32 22.03 2.28
CA GLU A 259 -2.56 22.80 2.45
C GLU A 259 -3.71 21.90 2.93
N GLY A 260 -4.42 22.26 4.00
CA GLY A 260 -5.65 21.57 4.44
C GLY A 260 -5.51 20.79 5.76
N PRO A 261 -6.58 20.09 6.19
CA PRO A 261 -6.57 19.37 7.46
C PRO A 261 -5.70 18.11 7.38
N GLN A 262 -5.25 17.65 8.55
CA GLN A 262 -4.42 16.44 8.68
C GLN A 262 -4.94 15.28 7.85
N THR A 263 -4.08 14.71 7.01
CA THR A 263 -4.49 13.73 6.01
C THR A 263 -4.30 12.28 6.45
N PHE A 264 -3.63 12.02 7.58
CA PHE A 264 -3.42 10.66 8.08
C PHE A 264 -3.36 10.58 9.61
N ASP A 265 -4.10 9.61 10.17
CA ASP A 265 -4.10 9.24 11.58
C ASP A 265 -4.24 7.72 11.76
N VAL A 266 -3.59 7.19 12.79
CA VAL A 266 -3.57 5.77 13.18
C VAL A 266 -4.35 5.51 14.46
N ALA A 267 -5.08 6.49 14.99
CA ALA A 267 -5.87 6.32 16.20
C ALA A 267 -6.86 5.15 16.08
N GLY A 268 -6.87 4.29 17.11
CA GLY A 268 -7.79 3.16 17.21
C GLY A 268 -7.27 1.84 16.63
N LEU A 269 -5.96 1.72 16.40
CA LEU A 269 -5.32 0.43 16.12
C LEU A 269 -5.43 -0.51 17.34
N ASP A 270 -6.10 -1.65 17.15
CA ASP A 270 -6.24 -2.74 18.11
C ASP A 270 -6.10 -4.06 17.34
N LEU A 271 -4.85 -4.51 17.22
CA LEU A 271 -4.47 -5.62 16.34
C LEU A 271 -3.67 -6.66 17.14
N PRO A 272 -4.36 -7.65 17.76
CA PRO A 272 -3.76 -8.58 18.72
C PRO A 272 -2.75 -9.55 18.09
N GLU A 273 -2.82 -9.75 16.77
CA GLU A 273 -1.94 -10.66 16.02
C GLU A 273 -0.81 -9.93 15.27
N LEU A 274 -0.74 -8.60 15.35
CA LEU A 274 0.24 -7.81 14.59
C LEU A 274 1.64 -8.00 15.16
N THR A 275 2.57 -8.43 14.31
CA THR A 275 4.00 -8.60 14.63
C THR A 275 4.85 -7.50 14.00
N ASP A 276 4.37 -6.90 12.91
CA ASP A 276 5.12 -5.93 12.11
C ASP A 276 4.29 -4.67 11.85
N LEU A 277 4.81 -3.53 12.30
CA LEU A 277 4.26 -2.20 12.03
C LEU A 277 5.32 -1.28 11.44
N THR A 278 5.05 -0.76 10.26
CA THR A 278 5.84 0.31 9.64
C THR A 278 4.94 1.50 9.33
N ILE A 279 5.37 2.69 9.75
CA ILE A 279 4.75 3.98 9.41
C ILE A 279 5.80 4.85 8.72
N GLU A 280 5.67 5.00 7.41
CA GLU A 280 6.48 5.88 6.57
C GLU A 280 5.78 7.23 6.39
N THR A 281 6.42 8.30 6.86
CA THR A 281 5.91 9.67 6.72
C THR A 281 7.08 10.66 6.68
N CYS A 282 6.87 11.77 5.97
CA CYS A 282 7.74 12.94 5.95
C CYS A 282 7.43 13.94 7.09
N ALA A 283 6.42 13.68 7.93
CA ALA A 283 5.92 14.65 8.88
C ALA A 283 5.33 14.03 10.16
N MET A 284 6.03 13.13 10.86
CA MET A 284 5.55 12.56 12.13
C MET A 284 5.22 13.65 13.16
N SER A 285 3.97 13.67 13.62
CA SER A 285 3.49 14.66 14.57
C SER A 285 3.34 14.09 15.98
N ARG A 286 3.34 14.95 17.00
CA ARG A 286 3.07 14.56 18.40
C ARG A 286 1.74 13.80 18.54
N LYS A 287 0.72 14.25 17.81
CA LYS A 287 -0.59 13.61 17.78
C LYS A 287 -0.50 12.19 17.24
N ARG A 288 0.20 11.98 16.10
CA ARG A 288 0.41 10.63 15.55
C ARG A 288 1.21 9.75 16.49
N MET A 289 2.27 10.26 17.12
CA MET A 289 3.01 9.52 18.15
C MET A 289 2.13 9.10 19.32
N LYS A 290 1.25 9.98 19.81
CA LYS A 290 0.25 9.63 20.83
C LYS A 290 -0.69 8.53 20.35
N SER A 291 -1.15 8.58 19.09
CA SER A 291 -1.98 7.53 18.49
C SER A 291 -1.25 6.18 18.39
N VAL A 292 0.03 6.18 18.00
CA VAL A 292 0.88 4.96 17.95
C VAL A 292 1.02 4.35 19.33
N LEU A 293 1.34 5.17 20.35
CA LEU A 293 1.51 4.71 21.72
C LEU A 293 0.21 4.23 22.39
N ALA A 294 -0.93 4.70 21.90
CA ALA A 294 -2.25 4.24 22.36
C ALA A 294 -2.72 2.95 21.65
N ALA A 295 -2.00 2.48 20.62
CA ALA A 295 -2.36 1.28 19.90
C ALA A 295 -2.17 0.02 20.77
N LYS A 296 -3.09 -0.93 20.64
CA LYS A 296 -2.99 -2.22 21.36
C LYS A 296 -2.37 -3.26 20.44
N LEU A 297 -1.05 -3.43 20.57
CA LEU A 297 -0.23 -4.30 19.72
C LEU A 297 0.60 -5.28 20.59
N PRO A 298 -0.06 -6.21 21.30
CA PRO A 298 0.60 -7.03 22.32
C PRO A 298 1.65 -8.00 21.76
N LYS A 299 1.61 -8.33 20.47
CA LYS A 299 2.56 -9.25 19.80
C LYS A 299 3.58 -8.52 18.93
N LEU A 300 3.64 -7.19 18.99
CA LEU A 300 4.52 -6.41 18.10
C LEU A 300 6.00 -6.74 18.36
N GLU A 301 6.67 -7.22 17.32
CA GLU A 301 8.09 -7.57 17.36
C GLU A 301 8.95 -6.59 16.54
N ARG A 302 8.37 -5.98 15.50
CA ARG A 302 9.04 -5.05 14.58
C ARG A 302 8.27 -3.74 14.51
N LEU A 303 8.90 -2.65 14.95
CA LEU A 303 8.35 -1.30 14.90
C LEU A 303 9.30 -0.42 14.09
N GLU A 304 8.82 0.14 12.98
CA GLU A 304 9.55 1.12 12.18
C GLU A 304 8.73 2.41 12.05
N LEU A 305 9.32 3.52 12.48
CA LEU A 305 8.72 4.85 12.47
C LEU A 305 9.64 5.82 11.72
N TRP A 306 9.07 6.56 10.78
CA TRP A 306 9.75 7.64 10.07
C TRP A 306 9.32 8.98 10.63
N PHE A 307 10.25 9.90 10.82
CA PHE A 307 9.97 11.18 11.48
C PHE A 307 9.75 12.34 10.53
N GLY A 308 10.66 12.56 9.57
CA GLY A 308 10.61 13.72 8.70
C GLY A 308 11.42 14.91 9.20
N ASP A 309 11.15 16.05 8.59
CA ASP A 309 11.86 17.31 8.81
C ASP A 309 11.03 18.26 9.70
N PRO A 310 11.57 18.73 10.85
CA PRO A 310 10.88 19.72 11.69
C PRO A 310 10.57 21.05 10.98
N GLU A 311 11.32 21.42 9.94
CA GLU A 311 11.01 22.60 9.10
C GLU A 311 9.80 22.35 8.18
N ARG A 312 9.31 21.10 8.10
CA ARG A 312 8.21 20.64 7.24
C ARG A 312 7.17 19.82 8.03
N GLU A 313 6.71 20.43 9.12
CA GLU A 313 5.59 19.94 9.97
C GLU A 313 5.85 18.67 10.81
N ALA A 314 7.04 18.06 10.74
CA ALA A 314 7.42 16.97 11.65
C ALA A 314 7.68 17.49 13.08
N ASN A 315 6.62 17.60 13.89
CA ASN A 315 6.72 18.18 15.23
C ASN A 315 6.81 17.18 16.40
N ALA A 316 6.92 15.87 16.10
CA ALA A 316 7.22 14.86 17.12
C ALA A 316 8.61 15.09 17.73
N THR A 317 8.67 15.09 19.06
CA THR A 317 9.90 15.32 19.82
C THR A 317 10.43 14.04 20.46
N PHE A 318 11.65 14.09 20.98
CA PHE A 318 12.23 13.01 21.77
C PHE A 318 11.34 12.59 22.96
N ALA A 319 10.65 13.55 23.60
CA ALA A 319 9.73 13.27 24.70
C ALA A 319 8.52 12.41 24.25
N ASP A 320 8.03 12.62 23.03
CA ASP A 320 6.87 11.91 22.49
C ASP A 320 7.16 10.43 22.21
N ILE A 321 8.41 10.07 21.88
CA ILE A 321 8.83 8.68 21.68
C ILE A 321 9.32 8.00 22.98
N SER A 322 9.57 8.77 24.04
CA SER A 322 10.14 8.26 25.30
C SER A 322 9.45 7.02 25.92
N PRO A 323 8.12 6.86 25.81
CA PRO A 323 7.44 5.64 26.27
C PRO A 323 7.87 4.35 25.57
N VAL A 324 8.40 4.41 24.33
CA VAL A 324 8.91 3.23 23.61
C VAL A 324 10.10 2.63 24.37
N TRP A 325 11.05 3.46 24.82
CA TRP A 325 12.21 3.02 25.61
C TRP A 325 11.79 2.42 26.96
N SER A 326 10.66 2.91 27.48
CA SER A 326 10.09 2.48 28.76
C SER A 326 9.31 1.17 28.69
N GLY A 327 9.17 0.59 27.49
CA GLY A 327 8.55 -0.71 27.28
C GLY A 327 7.08 -0.68 26.85
N ALA A 328 6.62 0.39 26.18
CA ALA A 328 5.28 0.45 25.59
C ALA A 328 4.97 -0.75 24.67
N PHE A 329 5.99 -1.29 24.00
CA PHE A 329 5.90 -2.50 23.17
C PHE A 329 6.86 -3.57 23.70
N PRO A 330 6.41 -4.48 24.59
CA PRO A 330 7.31 -5.32 25.40
C PRO A 330 8.05 -6.41 24.62
N HIS A 331 7.56 -6.77 23.43
CA HIS A 331 8.10 -7.82 22.57
C HIS A 331 8.94 -7.30 21.40
N VAL A 332 9.12 -5.98 21.27
CA VAL A 332 9.90 -5.38 20.18
C VAL A 332 11.36 -5.85 20.23
N ARG A 333 11.83 -6.37 19.10
CA ARG A 333 13.20 -6.83 18.85
C ARG A 333 13.84 -6.11 17.67
N HIS A 334 13.03 -5.56 16.77
CA HIS A 334 13.49 -4.64 15.73
C HIS A 334 12.89 -3.26 15.96
N LEU A 335 13.74 -2.25 16.08
CA LEU A 335 13.33 -0.86 16.17
C LEU A 335 13.96 -0.05 15.04
N GLY A 336 13.13 0.53 14.19
CA GLY A 336 13.52 1.49 13.17
C GLY A 336 13.04 2.88 13.51
N LEU A 337 13.96 3.84 13.53
CA LEU A 337 13.74 5.25 13.80
C LEU A 337 14.36 6.00 12.64
N CYS A 338 13.69 5.88 11.51
CA CYS A 338 14.24 6.29 10.23
C CYS A 338 13.94 7.76 10.00
N ASN A 339 14.69 8.36 9.07
CA ASN A 339 14.34 9.66 8.51
C ASN A 339 14.15 10.71 9.63
N THR A 340 15.06 10.76 10.59
CA THR A 340 14.90 11.56 11.82
C THR A 340 16.07 12.51 12.05
N THR A 341 15.76 13.66 12.65
CA THR A 341 16.75 14.62 13.19
C THR A 341 17.07 14.36 14.67
N LEU A 342 16.34 13.45 15.32
CA LEU A 342 16.42 13.19 16.77
C LEU A 342 17.51 12.20 17.17
N VAL A 343 18.34 11.75 16.22
CA VAL A 343 19.28 10.64 16.42
C VAL A 343 20.25 10.87 17.58
N GLY A 344 20.73 12.10 17.78
CA GLY A 344 21.67 12.44 18.85
C GLY A 344 21.10 12.23 20.26
N ASP A 345 19.81 12.48 20.47
CA ASP A 345 19.13 12.20 21.74
C ASP A 345 18.86 10.70 21.90
N ILE A 346 18.43 10.05 20.81
CA ILE A 346 18.10 8.62 20.77
C ILE A 346 19.31 7.79 21.21
N ILE A 347 20.49 8.03 20.63
CA ILE A 347 21.69 7.23 20.93
C ILE A 347 22.23 7.44 22.36
N ARG A 348 21.85 8.52 23.05
CA ARG A 348 22.24 8.77 24.44
C ARG A 348 21.33 8.05 25.43
N VAL A 349 20.05 7.87 25.07
CA VAL A 349 19.04 7.30 25.99
C VAL A 349 18.73 5.84 25.69
N LEU A 350 18.62 5.45 24.42
CA LEU A 350 18.30 4.08 24.03
C LEU A 350 19.23 3.04 24.68
N PRO A 351 20.56 3.21 24.74
CA PRO A 351 21.45 2.21 25.36
C PRO A 351 21.19 1.96 26.85
N GLU A 352 20.65 2.95 27.56
CA GLU A 352 20.31 2.85 28.99
C GLU A 352 18.89 2.30 29.23
N SER A 353 18.13 2.06 28.15
CA SER A 353 16.78 1.51 28.24
C SER A 353 16.77 0.00 28.48
N LYS A 354 15.63 -0.50 28.95
CA LYS A 354 15.36 -1.95 29.04
C LYS A 354 15.31 -2.62 27.66
N LEU A 355 15.10 -1.84 26.60
CA LEU A 355 14.97 -2.32 25.23
C LEU A 355 16.33 -2.67 24.61
N ALA A 356 17.39 -1.91 24.90
CA ALA A 356 18.71 -2.08 24.27
C ALA A 356 19.24 -3.52 24.33
N SER A 357 19.15 -4.17 25.49
CA SER A 357 19.65 -5.54 25.68
C SER A 357 18.82 -6.62 24.95
N LYS A 358 17.62 -6.27 24.48
CA LYS A 358 16.69 -7.18 23.78
C LYS A 358 16.71 -6.99 22.26
N LEU A 359 17.10 -5.81 21.78
CA LEU A 359 17.11 -5.51 20.35
C LEU A 359 18.04 -6.46 19.60
N GLN A 360 17.51 -7.03 18.53
CA GLN A 360 18.20 -7.82 17.54
C GLN A 360 18.54 -6.97 16.31
N SER A 361 17.74 -5.95 16.02
CA SER A 361 17.98 -5.04 14.92
C SER A 361 17.62 -3.61 15.29
N LEU A 362 18.48 -2.67 14.88
CA LEU A 362 18.30 -1.23 15.05
C LEU A 362 18.51 -0.56 13.69
N ASP A 363 17.54 0.23 13.25
CA ASP A 363 17.61 1.04 12.03
C ASP A 363 17.56 2.52 12.41
N LEU A 364 18.65 3.25 12.13
CA LEU A 364 18.80 4.70 12.30
C LEU A 364 19.08 5.38 10.95
N SER A 365 18.69 4.73 9.86
CA SER A 365 18.98 5.17 8.50
C SER A 365 18.15 6.40 8.11
N ARG A 366 18.55 7.03 7.00
CA ARG A 366 17.80 8.08 6.31
C ARG A 366 17.70 9.42 7.06
N GLY A 367 18.32 9.53 8.24
CA GLY A 367 18.33 10.73 9.08
C GLY A 367 19.66 11.49 9.09
N THR A 368 19.81 12.39 10.06
CA THR A 368 20.97 13.30 10.18
C THR A 368 22.16 12.73 10.96
N PHE A 369 22.26 11.40 11.03
CA PHE A 369 23.26 10.67 11.82
C PHE A 369 24.68 10.97 11.31
N GLY A 370 25.49 11.65 12.12
CA GLY A 370 26.87 12.01 11.77
C GLY A 370 27.95 11.38 12.65
N ASP A 371 29.18 11.84 12.45
CA ASP A 371 30.39 11.23 13.03
C ASP A 371 30.43 11.31 14.57
N ASP A 372 30.02 12.44 15.16
CA ASP A 372 29.98 12.62 16.62
C ASP A 372 29.00 11.66 17.28
N ASP A 373 27.83 11.49 16.67
CA ASP A 373 26.83 10.53 17.09
C ASP A 373 27.37 9.09 17.00
N ALA A 374 28.15 8.78 15.96
CA ALA A 374 28.68 7.43 15.76
C ALA A 374 29.70 7.06 16.84
N ALA A 375 30.48 8.03 17.31
CA ALA A 375 31.37 7.85 18.44
C ALA A 375 30.59 7.52 19.73
N VAL A 376 29.49 8.22 20.00
CA VAL A 376 28.63 7.97 21.17
C VAL A 376 27.98 6.58 21.11
N LEU A 377 27.45 6.19 19.93
CA LEU A 377 26.85 4.87 19.76
C LEU A 377 27.89 3.74 19.90
N ALA A 378 29.09 3.93 19.34
CA ALA A 378 30.19 2.97 19.45
C ALA A 378 30.63 2.77 20.91
N ALA A 379 30.72 3.84 21.69
CA ALA A 379 31.06 3.76 23.11
C ALA A 379 30.01 2.97 23.93
N SER A 380 28.76 2.95 23.47
CA SER A 380 27.64 2.28 24.15
C SER A 380 27.34 0.88 23.63
N ALA A 381 28.13 0.36 22.68
CA ALA A 381 27.83 -0.89 21.97
C ALA A 381 27.61 -2.11 22.90
N ALA A 382 28.33 -2.18 24.02
CA ALA A 382 28.21 -3.27 25.00
C ALA A 382 26.80 -3.40 25.64
N LYS A 383 25.97 -2.36 25.56
CA LYS A 383 24.58 -2.37 26.05
C LYS A 383 23.65 -3.18 25.13
N PHE A 384 24.00 -3.31 23.84
CA PHE A 384 23.20 -3.97 22.81
C PHE A 384 23.57 -5.46 22.64
N LYS A 385 23.38 -6.23 23.71
CA LYS A 385 23.89 -7.62 23.84
C LYS A 385 23.43 -8.61 22.76
N LYS A 386 22.28 -8.36 22.12
CA LYS A 386 21.65 -9.27 21.14
C LYS A 386 21.61 -8.72 19.72
N LEU A 387 22.21 -7.55 19.49
CA LEU A 387 22.10 -6.86 18.21
C LEU A 387 22.89 -7.60 17.14
N THR A 388 22.21 -8.00 16.08
CA THR A 388 22.77 -8.70 14.92
C THR A 388 22.70 -7.88 13.64
N ALA A 389 21.94 -6.77 13.64
CA ALA A 389 21.85 -5.86 12.50
C ALA A 389 21.76 -4.40 12.98
N LEU A 390 22.59 -3.54 12.37
CA LEU A 390 22.56 -2.10 12.56
C LEU A 390 22.54 -1.43 11.18
N ASP A 391 21.47 -0.70 10.86
CA ASP A 391 21.40 0.09 9.63
C ASP A 391 21.60 1.58 9.93
N VAL A 392 22.58 2.18 9.27
CA VAL A 392 22.93 3.60 9.33
C VAL A 392 23.09 4.17 7.91
N SER A 393 22.40 3.57 6.94
CA SER A 393 22.43 3.98 5.53
C SER A 393 21.80 5.35 5.33
N ARG A 394 22.19 6.06 4.26
CA ARG A 394 21.63 7.38 3.91
C ARG A 394 21.70 8.37 5.08
N SER A 395 22.88 8.42 5.68
CA SER A 395 23.25 9.29 6.78
C SER A 395 24.49 10.10 6.38
N TYR A 396 25.17 10.72 7.34
CA TYR A 396 26.30 11.63 7.11
C TYR A 396 27.59 11.09 7.77
N LEU A 397 27.81 9.78 7.67
CA LEU A 397 28.95 9.11 8.29
C LEU A 397 30.16 9.04 7.37
N SER A 398 31.33 9.42 7.90
CA SER A 398 32.59 9.18 7.23
C SER A 398 32.94 7.69 7.22
N ALA A 399 33.83 7.31 6.30
CA ALA A 399 34.34 5.94 6.24
C ALA A 399 35.05 5.53 7.55
N ALA A 400 35.63 6.49 8.29
CA ALA A 400 36.26 6.23 9.59
C ALA A 400 35.22 5.84 10.65
N SER A 401 34.12 6.60 10.76
CA SER A 401 33.03 6.30 11.68
C SER A 401 32.34 4.97 11.36
N VAL A 402 32.11 4.68 10.07
CA VAL A 402 31.56 3.38 9.66
C VAL A 402 32.48 2.22 10.09
N ARG A 403 33.81 2.36 9.94
CA ARG A 403 34.77 1.36 10.44
C ARG A 403 34.73 1.24 11.97
N SER A 404 34.62 2.37 12.67
CA SER A 404 34.50 2.41 14.14
C SER A 404 33.26 1.65 14.61
N LEU A 405 32.10 1.91 14.01
CA LEU A 405 30.85 1.19 14.31
C LEU A 405 30.98 -0.32 14.03
N LYS A 406 31.54 -0.71 12.89
CA LYS A 406 31.80 -2.13 12.58
C LYS A 406 32.69 -2.81 13.62
N LYS A 407 33.70 -2.10 14.11
CA LYS A 407 34.58 -2.60 15.18
C LYS A 407 33.85 -2.70 16.53
N ALA A 408 32.99 -1.73 16.84
CA ALA A 408 32.24 -1.69 18.10
C ALA A 408 31.11 -2.74 18.15
N PHE A 409 30.54 -3.10 17.00
CA PHE A 409 29.48 -4.10 16.87
C PHE A 409 29.94 -5.33 16.07
N PRO A 410 30.93 -6.11 16.55
CA PRO A 410 31.50 -7.22 15.79
C PRO A 410 30.51 -8.39 15.55
N GLY A 411 29.46 -8.50 16.37
CA GLY A 411 28.39 -9.49 16.22
C GLY A 411 27.23 -9.04 15.33
N ALA A 412 27.26 -7.80 14.83
CA ALA A 412 26.20 -7.25 14.00
C ALA A 412 26.67 -6.98 12.57
N THR A 413 25.77 -7.21 11.61
CA THR A 413 25.94 -6.67 10.26
C THR A 413 25.65 -5.17 10.30
N VAL A 414 26.69 -4.34 10.14
CA VAL A 414 26.54 -2.88 10.02
C VAL A 414 26.37 -2.50 8.55
N VAL A 415 25.18 -2.05 8.18
CA VAL A 415 24.82 -1.58 6.84
C VAL A 415 24.93 -0.05 6.81
N ALA A 416 25.73 0.48 5.88
CA ALA A 416 26.00 1.92 5.76
C ALA A 416 26.08 2.30 4.27
N LYS A 417 24.98 2.11 3.53
CA LYS A 417 24.92 2.41 2.10
C LYS A 417 24.55 3.87 1.85
N ASP A 418 24.93 4.41 0.69
CA ASP A 418 24.49 5.71 0.18
C ASP A 418 24.68 6.88 1.18
N GLN A 419 25.84 6.96 1.85
CA GLN A 419 26.16 8.07 2.74
C GLN A 419 26.16 9.41 1.97
N GLN A 420 25.58 10.41 2.60
CA GLN A 420 25.44 11.78 2.11
C GLN A 420 26.66 12.61 2.51
N ARG A 421 26.81 13.76 1.86
CA ARG A 421 27.75 14.82 2.25
C ARG A 421 26.96 15.97 2.83
N GLU A 422 27.54 16.63 3.82
CA GLU A 422 26.98 17.87 4.34
C GLU A 422 26.90 18.90 3.23
N TYR A 423 25.80 19.65 3.24
CA TYR A 423 25.60 20.72 2.30
C TYR A 423 26.22 21.98 2.88
N ASP A 424 27.24 22.51 2.21
CA ASP A 424 27.97 23.73 2.60
C ASP A 424 27.54 24.86 1.66
N GLU A 425 26.56 25.65 2.10
CA GLU A 425 26.21 26.93 1.48
C GLU A 425 26.79 28.07 2.33
N ALA A 426 27.47 29.00 1.65
CA ALA A 426 28.24 30.09 2.26
C ALA A 426 27.46 30.94 3.29
N ASP A 427 26.12 30.96 3.19
CA ASP A 427 25.23 31.76 4.05
C ASP A 427 24.52 30.94 5.15
N TYR A 428 24.54 29.60 5.10
CA TYR A 428 23.75 28.74 6.01
C TYR A 428 24.57 27.74 6.83
N GLY A 429 25.86 27.58 6.55
CA GLY A 429 26.76 26.63 7.22
C GLY A 429 26.46 25.16 6.88
N GLU A 430 27.21 24.24 7.50
CA GLU A 430 27.05 22.80 7.30
C GLU A 430 25.66 22.32 7.79
N ARG A 431 24.78 21.94 6.86
CA ARG A 431 23.44 21.38 7.17
C ARG A 431 23.32 19.91 6.77
N ARG A 432 22.64 19.14 7.62
CA ARG A 432 22.22 17.75 7.37
C ARG A 432 20.70 17.69 7.24
N PHE A 433 20.23 16.90 6.28
CA PHE A 433 18.82 16.75 5.96
C PHE A 433 18.38 15.29 6.08
N VAL A 434 17.09 15.07 6.29
CA VAL A 434 16.50 13.74 6.23
C VAL A 434 16.23 13.35 4.76
N SER A 435 16.18 12.05 4.45
CA SER A 435 16.07 11.57 3.06
C SER A 435 14.69 11.75 2.43
N VAL A 436 13.64 11.83 3.24
CA VAL A 436 12.25 12.02 2.81
C VAL A 436 11.67 13.19 3.60
N SER A 437 11.93 14.38 3.08
CA SER A 437 11.46 15.66 3.63
C SER A 437 10.13 16.09 3.04
N GLU A 438 9.84 15.63 1.83
CA GLU A 438 8.59 15.86 1.11
C GLU A 438 7.94 14.54 0.75
#